data_AF-A0A945N573-F1
#
_entry.id   AF-A0A945N573-F1
#
_cell.length_a   1.000
_cell.length_b   1.000
_cell.length_c   1.000
_cell.angle_alpha   90.00
_cell.angle_beta   90.00
_cell.angle_gamma   90.00
#
_symmetry.space_group_name_H-M   'P 1'
#
loop_
_entity.id
_entity.type
_entity.pdbx_description
1 polymer ?
#
loop_
_entity_poly.entity_id
_entity_poly.type
_entity_poly.pdbx_seq_one_letter_code
_entity_poly.pdbx_strand_id
1 'polypeptide(L)'
;MLEPVQNPNSKWMVDPPPILRWLMSKVMGRVASTGHINKNRRQFEAQRVAQKQPHTVEYFHQLDDPYSHLMAQVLAQFAERYDVEVVPRLIRATGGKHQPEAKKLAAWARRDAALVAPYYGLTFPDAVGVTPDLEAQQMATQALVNYDALAFITKIKRISQALWSGSEGFEAMPDEDLATDAAATAALDQGSARLLELKHYSGASLYYGGEWYWGVDRLFHLEQRLRDLGACHEPNEPYLVPRPEIDLTGVDAAHLALHFYPSLNSPYTAIIFDRTVALAKACGVAFHHKPVLPMIMRGVAATPAKGRYIFFDTKREADYFGVPFGHHVTPIGTPTRRAYALLPWAKSLNQDVALMSALLRLAFSEGKALHREKNLRLGVEAAGLDWQAAQKHLDRDDWKPLVDQHQTEMVEGMGLWGVPSYRLTGSDGEPDLAVWGQDRLWLIAAEIRRRAGRDSARSS
;
A
#
# COMPACT_ATOMS: atom_id res chain seq x y z
N MET A 1 -4.98 -24.52 4.81
CA MET A 1 -4.99 -24.46 6.30
C MET A 1 -5.02 -23.01 6.68
N LEU A 2 -6.15 -22.58 7.23
CA LEU A 2 -6.50 -21.17 7.35
C LEU A 2 -5.60 -20.37 8.30
N GLU A 3 -5.24 -20.96 9.44
CA GLU A 3 -4.28 -20.43 10.41
C GLU A 3 -3.10 -21.41 10.53
N PRO A 4 -1.83 -20.93 10.54
CA PRO A 4 -0.68 -21.81 10.66
C PRO A 4 -0.57 -22.40 12.07
N VAL A 5 -0.10 -23.65 12.15
CA VAL A 5 0.16 -24.33 13.44
C VAL A 5 1.17 -23.55 14.30
N GLN A 6 2.20 -23.00 13.66
CA GLN A 6 3.21 -22.14 14.30
C GLN A 6 3.14 -20.74 13.69
N ASN A 7 2.68 -19.77 14.48
CA ASN A 7 2.65 -18.37 14.08
C ASN A 7 3.90 -17.65 14.62
N PRO A 8 4.68 -16.92 13.79
CA PRO A 8 5.86 -16.18 14.25
C PRO A 8 5.50 -14.95 15.11
N ASN A 9 4.23 -14.56 15.15
CA ASN A 9 3.72 -13.52 16.03
C ASN A 9 3.31 -14.12 17.38
N SER A 10 3.47 -13.35 18.46
CA SER A 10 3.04 -13.80 19.78
C SER A 10 1.53 -14.04 19.83
N LYS A 11 1.07 -14.96 20.69
CA LYS A 11 -0.37 -15.21 20.92
C LYS A 11 -1.13 -13.93 21.27
N TRP A 12 -0.49 -13.01 21.99
CA TRP A 12 -1.02 -11.70 22.35
C TRP A 12 -1.19 -10.74 21.16
N MET A 13 -0.46 -10.94 20.07
CA MET A 13 -0.64 -10.19 18.83
C MET A 13 -1.68 -10.83 17.91
N VAL A 14 -1.76 -12.17 17.90
CA VAL A 14 -2.75 -12.93 17.10
C VAL A 14 -4.15 -12.83 17.69
N ASP A 15 -4.26 -12.84 19.03
CA ASP A 15 -5.53 -12.68 19.73
C ASP A 15 -5.34 -11.89 21.05
N PRO A 16 -5.24 -10.54 20.96
CA PRO A 16 -4.99 -9.70 22.13
C PRO A 16 -6.16 -9.73 23.13
N PRO A 17 -5.88 -9.78 24.45
CA PRO A 17 -6.92 -9.62 25.47
C PRO A 17 -7.49 -8.20 25.45
N PRO A 18 -8.68 -7.98 26.05
CA PRO A 18 -9.35 -6.68 26.03
C PRO A 18 -8.50 -5.49 26.46
N ILE A 19 -7.69 -5.64 27.51
CA ILE A 19 -6.81 -4.58 28.02
C ILE A 19 -5.73 -4.21 26.99
N LEU A 20 -5.11 -5.21 26.35
CA LEU A 20 -4.11 -4.97 25.32
C LEU A 20 -4.70 -4.30 24.09
N ARG A 21 -5.92 -4.70 23.66
CA ARG A 21 -6.65 -4.01 22.58
C ARG A 21 -6.87 -2.53 22.90
N TRP A 22 -7.25 -2.22 24.14
CA TRP A 22 -7.43 -0.85 24.58
C TRP A 22 -6.11 -0.06 24.57
N LEU A 23 -5.01 -0.63 25.06
CA LEU A 23 -3.69 0.02 25.01
C LEU A 23 -3.24 0.29 23.57
N MET A 24 -3.34 -0.72 22.69
CA MET A 24 -3.05 -0.57 21.27
C MET A 24 -3.91 0.52 20.62
N SER A 25 -5.19 0.60 20.99
CA SER A 25 -6.12 1.64 20.50
C SER A 25 -5.63 3.06 20.79
N LYS A 26 -5.08 3.30 21.98
CA LYS A 26 -4.59 4.62 22.39
C LYS A 26 -3.31 4.99 21.64
N VAL A 27 -2.38 4.05 21.51
CA VAL A 27 -1.11 4.29 20.81
C VAL A 27 -1.36 4.57 19.32
N MET A 28 -2.05 3.66 18.64
CA MET A 28 -2.29 3.79 17.21
C MET A 28 -3.32 4.88 16.88
N GLY A 29 -4.25 5.20 17.78
CA GLY A 29 -5.16 6.33 17.62
C GLY A 29 -4.45 7.69 17.67
N ARG A 30 -3.35 7.80 18.44
CA ARG A 30 -2.49 9.00 18.42
C ARG A 30 -1.70 9.11 17.11
N VAL A 31 -1.22 7.98 16.58
CA VAL A 31 -0.53 7.91 15.29
C VAL A 31 -1.47 8.30 14.14
N ALA A 32 -2.72 7.83 14.19
CA ALA A 32 -3.77 8.09 13.20
C ALA A 32 -4.63 9.33 13.55
N SER A 33 -4.05 10.39 14.11
CA SER A 33 -4.76 11.61 14.49
C SER A 33 -4.28 12.80 13.67
N THR A 34 -5.14 13.35 12.80
CA THR A 34 -4.85 14.54 11.97
C THR A 34 -4.37 15.70 12.83
N GLY A 35 -4.98 15.92 14.00
CA GLY A 35 -4.59 16.97 14.94
C GLY A 35 -3.16 16.79 15.47
N HIS A 36 -2.75 15.56 15.81
CA HIS A 36 -1.39 15.27 16.25
C HIS A 36 -0.37 15.38 15.10
N ILE A 37 -0.73 14.88 13.92
CA ILE A 37 0.09 14.98 12.71
C ILE A 37 0.36 16.46 12.39
N ASN A 38 -0.69 17.28 12.31
CA ASN A 38 -0.58 18.72 12.03
C ASN A 38 0.17 19.48 13.13
N LYS A 39 0.02 19.07 14.40
CA LYS A 39 0.82 19.64 15.49
C LYS A 39 2.31 19.34 15.30
N ASN A 40 2.67 18.10 14.98
CA ASN A 40 4.06 17.71 14.75
C ASN A 40 4.64 18.45 13.53
N ARG A 41 3.88 18.57 12.44
CA ARG A 41 4.25 19.36 11.26
C ARG A 41 4.57 20.81 11.64
N ARG A 42 3.66 21.50 12.33
CA ARG A 42 3.87 22.89 12.78
C ARG A 42 5.09 23.04 13.68
N GLN A 43 5.31 22.10 14.60
CA GLN A 43 6.48 22.11 15.48
C GLN A 43 7.78 21.95 14.69
N PHE A 44 7.83 21.00 13.75
CA PHE A 44 8.96 20.79 12.87
C PHE A 44 9.27 22.05 12.03
N GLU A 45 8.27 22.64 11.38
CA GLU A 45 8.47 23.84 10.55
C GLU A 45 8.88 25.06 11.36
N ALA A 46 8.31 25.27 12.55
CA ALA A 46 8.72 26.35 13.45
C ALA A 46 10.19 26.20 13.87
N GLN A 47 10.62 24.98 14.17
CA GLN A 47 12.02 24.69 14.49
C GLN A 47 12.93 24.93 13.29
N ARG A 48 12.56 24.44 12.11
CA ARG A 48 13.32 24.63 10.85
C ARG A 48 13.53 26.12 10.56
N VAL A 49 12.47 26.92 10.62
CA VAL A 49 12.53 28.38 10.38
C VAL A 49 13.40 29.07 11.43
N ALA A 50 13.22 28.75 12.72
CA ALA A 50 14.04 29.33 13.79
C ALA A 50 15.53 29.03 13.62
N GLN A 51 15.87 27.87 13.06
CA GLN A 51 17.24 27.44 12.79
C GLN A 51 17.75 27.85 11.40
N LYS A 52 16.93 28.55 10.60
CA LYS A 52 17.23 28.92 9.20
C LYS A 52 17.66 27.71 8.35
N GLN A 53 17.06 26.55 8.60
CA GLN A 53 17.35 25.33 7.86
C GLN A 53 16.56 25.28 6.55
N PRO A 54 17.16 24.75 5.47
CA PRO A 54 16.44 24.47 4.23
C PRO A 54 15.41 23.36 4.43
N HIS A 55 14.53 23.18 3.44
CA HIS A 55 13.65 22.02 3.42
C HIS A 55 14.43 20.78 2.97
N THR A 56 14.95 20.00 3.91
CA THR A 56 15.72 18.79 3.56
C THR A 56 14.84 17.55 3.41
N VAL A 57 14.87 16.91 2.23
CA VAL A 57 14.14 15.67 1.91
C VAL A 57 15.14 14.53 1.75
N GLU A 58 15.08 13.50 2.61
CA GLU A 58 15.92 12.31 2.44
C GLU A 58 15.24 11.32 1.47
N TYR A 59 15.90 10.96 0.37
CA TYR A 59 15.40 9.97 -0.60
C TYR A 59 16.16 8.65 -0.47
N PHE A 60 15.43 7.54 -0.28
CA PHE A 60 16.02 6.21 -0.09
C PHE A 60 15.83 5.38 -1.36
N HIS A 61 16.90 5.22 -2.13
CA HIS A 61 16.92 4.48 -3.38
C HIS A 61 17.40 3.05 -3.15
N GLN A 62 16.62 2.08 -3.60
CA GLN A 62 16.95 0.66 -3.56
C GLN A 62 17.05 0.14 -5.00
N LEU A 63 18.20 -0.38 -5.41
CA LEU A 63 18.47 -0.68 -6.83
C LEU A 63 17.62 -1.84 -7.40
N ASP A 64 17.28 -2.82 -6.56
CA ASP A 64 16.42 -3.95 -6.91
C ASP A 64 14.91 -3.70 -6.64
N ASP A 65 14.53 -2.45 -6.34
CA ASP A 65 13.13 -2.05 -6.16
C ASP A 65 12.58 -1.36 -7.42
N PRO A 66 11.59 -1.97 -8.11
CA PRO A 66 10.91 -1.38 -9.26
C PRO A 66 10.33 0.03 -9.00
N TYR A 67 9.87 0.32 -7.77
CA TYR A 67 9.36 1.65 -7.44
C TYR A 67 10.48 2.69 -7.30
N SER A 68 11.69 2.27 -6.96
CA SER A 68 12.86 3.15 -6.94
C SER A 68 13.22 3.57 -8.37
N HIS A 69 13.00 2.70 -9.37
CA HIS A 69 13.12 3.06 -10.77
C HIS A 69 12.06 4.08 -11.23
N LEU A 70 10.79 3.92 -10.82
CA LEU A 70 9.76 4.92 -11.09
C LEU A 70 10.10 6.28 -10.46
N MET A 71 10.56 6.28 -9.22
CA MET A 71 11.01 7.50 -8.54
C MET A 71 12.22 8.15 -9.21
N ALA A 72 13.17 7.36 -9.72
CA ALA A 72 14.35 7.88 -10.41
C ALA A 72 13.99 8.73 -11.64
N GLN A 73 12.84 8.45 -12.29
CA GLN A 73 12.39 9.20 -13.47
C GLN A 73 11.87 10.60 -13.14
N VAL A 74 11.42 10.83 -11.89
CA VAL A 74 10.77 12.09 -11.45
C VAL A 74 11.61 12.88 -10.45
N LEU A 75 12.65 12.29 -9.86
CA LEU A 75 13.42 12.89 -8.76
C LEU A 75 14.04 14.25 -9.14
N ALA A 76 14.60 14.37 -10.35
CA ALA A 76 15.20 15.62 -10.83
C ALA A 76 14.14 16.73 -10.99
N GLN A 77 12.99 16.41 -11.59
CA GLN A 77 11.89 17.36 -11.73
C GLN A 77 11.34 17.76 -10.35
N PHE A 78 11.29 16.84 -9.39
CA PHE A 78 10.91 17.15 -8.01
C PHE A 78 11.89 18.12 -7.34
N ALA A 79 13.19 17.89 -7.47
CA ALA A 79 14.21 18.78 -6.90
C ALA A 79 14.23 20.16 -7.58
N GLU A 80 13.88 20.26 -8.86
CA GLU A 80 13.77 21.53 -9.58
C GLU A 80 12.47 22.27 -9.26
N ARG A 81 11.37 21.54 -9.03
CA ARG A 81 10.03 22.12 -8.81
C ARG A 81 9.87 22.75 -7.43
N TYR A 82 10.62 22.25 -6.45
CA TYR A 82 10.46 22.61 -5.05
C TYR A 82 11.77 23.15 -4.45
N ASP A 83 11.66 24.16 -3.59
CA ASP A 83 12.77 24.71 -2.80
C ASP A 83 13.15 23.72 -1.69
N VAL A 84 13.84 22.65 -2.08
CA VAL A 84 14.25 21.54 -1.21
C VAL A 84 15.69 21.13 -1.47
N GLU A 85 16.36 20.70 -0.41
CA GLU A 85 17.61 19.96 -0.51
C GLU A 85 17.32 18.46 -0.47
N VAL A 86 17.47 17.77 -1.60
CA VAL A 86 17.29 16.31 -1.65
C VAL A 86 18.60 15.63 -1.26
N VAL A 87 18.55 14.78 -0.23
CA VAL A 87 19.66 13.96 0.24
C VAL A 87 19.43 12.51 -0.18
N PRO A 88 20.03 12.05 -1.28
CA PRO A 88 19.89 10.67 -1.72
C PRO A 88 20.68 9.72 -0.82
N ARG A 89 20.11 8.53 -0.60
CA ARG A 89 20.71 7.44 0.17
C ARG A 89 20.48 6.12 -0.53
N LEU A 90 21.56 5.41 -0.81
CA LEU A 90 21.49 4.04 -1.31
C LEU A 90 21.20 3.10 -0.15
N ILE A 91 20.27 2.16 -0.36
CA ILE A 91 19.90 1.15 0.64
C ILE A 91 19.85 -0.25 0.06
N ARG A 92 19.89 -1.24 0.93
CA ARG A 92 19.54 -2.63 0.61
C ARG A 92 18.10 -2.92 0.97
N ALA A 93 17.53 -3.94 0.33
CA ALA A 93 16.30 -4.55 0.79
C ALA A 93 16.42 -4.94 2.28
N THR A 94 15.51 -4.45 3.12
CA THR A 94 15.56 -4.69 4.57
C THR A 94 15.36 -6.17 4.94
N GLY A 95 14.63 -6.92 4.10
CA GLY A 95 14.38 -8.34 4.28
C GLY A 95 13.69 -8.72 5.59
N GLY A 96 13.77 -10.01 5.95
CA GLY A 96 13.35 -10.56 7.23
C GLY A 96 11.89 -10.25 7.61
N LYS A 97 11.66 -9.88 8.88
CA LYS A 97 10.32 -9.60 9.42
C LYS A 97 9.66 -8.34 8.83
N HIS A 98 10.44 -7.46 8.21
CA HIS A 98 9.91 -6.23 7.61
C HIS A 98 9.38 -6.47 6.19
N GLN A 99 10.04 -7.34 5.43
CA GLN A 99 9.65 -7.79 4.10
C GLN A 99 9.44 -9.32 4.09
N PRO A 100 8.40 -9.84 4.78
CA PRO A 100 8.02 -11.24 4.66
C PRO A 100 7.59 -11.54 3.22
N GLU A 101 7.76 -12.78 2.76
CA GLU A 101 7.45 -13.19 1.38
C GLU A 101 8.31 -12.48 0.31
N ALA A 102 9.59 -12.18 0.59
CA ALA A 102 10.48 -11.37 -0.28
C ALA A 102 10.45 -11.74 -1.78
N LYS A 103 10.43 -13.03 -2.13
CA LYS A 103 10.33 -13.47 -3.54
C LYS A 103 9.01 -13.05 -4.20
N LYS A 104 7.88 -13.20 -3.49
CA LYS A 104 6.56 -12.75 -3.97
C LYS A 104 6.49 -11.23 -4.02
N LEU A 105 7.11 -10.55 -3.04
CA LEU A 105 7.22 -9.09 -3.01
C LEU A 105 7.93 -8.55 -4.24
N ALA A 106 9.09 -9.11 -4.59
CA ALA A 106 9.84 -8.69 -5.77
C ALA A 106 9.05 -8.94 -7.07
N ALA A 107 8.47 -10.14 -7.23
CA ALA A 107 7.67 -10.48 -8.40
C ALA A 107 6.42 -9.58 -8.55
N TRP A 108 5.71 -9.34 -7.44
CA TRP A 108 4.59 -8.41 -7.42
C TRP A 108 5.02 -6.99 -7.76
N ALA A 109 6.04 -6.44 -7.08
CA ALA A 109 6.47 -5.06 -7.28
C ALA A 109 6.87 -4.79 -8.73
N ARG A 110 7.51 -5.76 -9.39
CA ARG A 110 7.93 -5.65 -10.79
C ARG A 110 6.75 -5.61 -11.75
N ARG A 111 5.76 -6.49 -11.54
CA ARG A 111 4.52 -6.48 -12.32
C ARG A 111 3.71 -5.20 -12.05
N ASP A 112 3.58 -4.83 -10.79
CA ASP A 112 2.76 -3.69 -10.36
C ASP A 112 3.34 -2.36 -10.86
N ALA A 113 4.66 -2.16 -10.77
CA ALA A 113 5.35 -1.01 -11.33
C ALA A 113 5.13 -0.89 -12.85
N ALA A 114 5.23 -2.00 -13.59
CA ALA A 114 4.97 -2.01 -15.03
C ALA A 114 3.51 -1.65 -15.37
N LEU A 115 2.55 -2.10 -14.56
CA LEU A 115 1.13 -1.78 -14.74
C LEU A 115 0.83 -0.30 -14.48
N VAL A 116 1.44 0.31 -13.46
CA VAL A 116 1.13 1.69 -13.05
C VAL A 116 1.93 2.75 -13.80
N ALA A 117 3.14 2.43 -14.29
CA ALA A 117 4.04 3.42 -14.90
C ALA A 117 3.38 4.24 -16.02
N PRO A 118 2.66 3.64 -17.00
CA PRO A 118 2.04 4.41 -18.09
C PRO A 118 1.01 5.43 -17.60
N TYR A 119 0.30 5.13 -16.50
CA TYR A 119 -0.70 6.04 -15.91
C TYR A 119 -0.08 7.23 -15.20
N TYR A 120 1.21 7.14 -14.85
CA TYR A 120 1.99 8.24 -14.31
C TYR A 120 2.86 8.95 -15.37
N GLY A 121 2.72 8.60 -16.65
CA GLY A 121 3.58 9.13 -17.71
C GLY A 121 5.03 8.62 -17.62
N LEU A 122 5.25 7.50 -16.95
CA LEU A 122 6.54 6.87 -16.73
C LEU A 122 6.67 5.59 -17.57
N THR A 123 7.89 5.10 -17.70
CA THR A 123 8.18 3.85 -18.41
C THR A 123 8.75 2.80 -17.46
N PHE A 124 8.46 1.53 -17.70
CA PHE A 124 9.14 0.44 -17.01
C PHE A 124 9.67 -0.55 -18.08
N PRO A 125 10.97 -0.84 -18.12
CA PRO A 125 11.53 -1.75 -19.13
C PRO A 125 11.10 -3.20 -18.89
N ASP A 126 10.88 -3.95 -19.96
CA ASP A 126 10.52 -5.38 -19.87
C ASP A 126 11.71 -6.34 -19.96
N ALA A 127 12.93 -5.83 -20.14
CA ALA A 127 14.14 -6.64 -20.35
C ALA A 127 14.57 -7.44 -19.12
N VAL A 128 14.40 -6.88 -17.91
CA VAL A 128 14.79 -7.54 -16.66
C VAL A 128 13.64 -8.40 -16.10
N GLY A 129 13.99 -9.61 -15.65
CA GLY A 129 13.06 -10.62 -15.12
C GLY A 129 12.27 -10.15 -13.90
N VAL A 130 12.80 -10.30 -12.69
CA VAL A 130 12.13 -9.87 -11.44
C VAL A 130 12.91 -8.74 -10.76
N THR A 131 14.22 -8.93 -10.62
CA THR A 131 15.16 -7.93 -10.14
C THR A 131 16.38 -7.92 -11.06
N PRO A 132 17.13 -6.82 -11.15
CA PRO A 132 18.43 -6.80 -11.79
C PRO A 132 19.39 -7.79 -11.11
N ASP A 133 20.39 -8.28 -11.83
CA ASP A 133 21.41 -9.16 -11.23
C ASP A 133 22.33 -8.40 -10.25
N LEU A 134 23.04 -9.14 -9.40
CA LEU A 134 23.85 -8.55 -8.33
C LEU A 134 25.07 -7.77 -8.86
N GLU A 135 25.62 -8.17 -10.00
CA GLU A 135 26.79 -7.53 -10.61
C GLU A 135 26.42 -6.15 -11.17
N ALA A 136 25.30 -6.08 -11.90
CA ALA A 136 24.68 -4.85 -12.39
C ALA A 136 24.29 -3.91 -11.23
N GLN A 137 23.73 -4.45 -10.14
CA GLN A 137 23.46 -3.67 -8.93
C GLN A 137 24.75 -3.12 -8.30
N GLN A 138 25.82 -3.91 -8.26
CA GLN A 138 27.11 -3.48 -7.74
C GLN A 138 27.70 -2.36 -8.59
N MET A 139 27.72 -2.51 -9.92
CA MET A 139 28.17 -1.47 -10.85
C MET A 139 27.37 -0.18 -10.71
N ALA A 140 26.03 -0.25 -10.65
CA ALA A 140 25.18 0.92 -10.41
C ALA A 140 25.47 1.59 -9.06
N THR A 141 25.71 0.80 -8.01
CA THR A 141 26.09 1.33 -6.69
C THR A 141 27.41 2.10 -6.79
N GLN A 142 28.44 1.49 -7.38
CA GLN A 142 29.76 2.10 -7.52
C GLN A 142 29.72 3.39 -8.33
N ALA A 143 28.93 3.42 -9.41
CA ALA A 143 28.69 4.63 -10.20
C ALA A 143 28.05 5.75 -9.37
N LEU A 144 27.05 5.43 -8.55
CA LEU A 144 26.28 6.42 -7.80
C LEU A 144 27.00 6.98 -6.57
N VAL A 145 27.89 6.22 -5.95
CA VAL A 145 28.55 6.57 -4.66
C VAL A 145 29.48 7.78 -4.78
N ASN A 146 30.10 7.97 -5.94
CA ASN A 146 31.03 9.07 -6.15
C ASN A 146 30.33 10.40 -6.47
N TYR A 147 29.02 10.40 -6.64
CA TYR A 147 28.26 11.62 -6.89
C TYR A 147 27.91 12.37 -5.61
N ASP A 148 28.05 13.69 -5.67
CA ASP A 148 27.32 14.55 -4.76
C ASP A 148 25.80 14.45 -5.00
N ALA A 149 25.01 15.10 -4.13
CA ALA A 149 23.56 15.01 -4.22
C ALA A 149 23.00 15.47 -5.58
N LEU A 150 23.53 16.57 -6.14
CA LEU A 150 23.05 17.13 -7.40
C LEU A 150 23.37 16.20 -8.58
N ALA A 151 24.60 15.71 -8.65
CA ALA A 151 25.02 14.76 -9.68
C ALA A 151 24.25 13.44 -9.56
N PHE A 152 23.97 12.95 -8.34
CA PHE A 152 23.13 11.77 -8.13
C PHE A 152 21.73 12.00 -8.71
N ILE A 153 21.07 13.10 -8.34
CA ILE A 153 19.70 13.41 -8.74
C ILE A 153 19.58 13.53 -10.26
N THR A 154 20.56 14.16 -10.91
CA THR A 154 20.57 14.35 -12.37
C THR A 154 20.88 13.07 -13.14
N LYS A 155 21.65 12.14 -12.57
CA LYS A 155 22.07 10.90 -13.25
C LYS A 155 21.24 9.66 -12.92
N ILE A 156 20.53 9.63 -11.78
CA ILE A 156 19.85 8.42 -11.30
C ILE A 156 18.84 7.86 -12.30
N LYS A 157 18.14 8.71 -13.06
CA LYS A 157 17.21 8.27 -14.12
C LYS A 157 17.93 7.38 -15.14
N ARG A 158 19.08 7.82 -15.65
CA ARG A 158 19.84 7.09 -16.67
C ARG A 158 20.45 5.81 -16.10
N ILE A 159 21.05 5.87 -14.92
CA ILE A 159 21.65 4.70 -14.26
C ILE A 159 20.59 3.65 -13.95
N SER A 160 19.44 4.07 -13.42
CA SER A 160 18.33 3.17 -13.15
C SER A 160 17.73 2.60 -14.43
N GLN A 161 17.62 3.40 -15.50
CA GLN A 161 17.20 2.91 -16.82
C GLN A 161 18.15 1.83 -17.36
N ALA A 162 19.47 2.05 -17.28
CA ALA A 162 20.47 1.07 -17.68
C ALA A 162 20.31 -0.23 -16.87
N LEU A 163 20.22 -0.10 -15.55
CA LEU A 163 20.04 -1.23 -14.63
C LEU A 163 18.82 -2.10 -14.95
N TRP A 164 17.68 -1.47 -15.23
CA TRP A 164 16.44 -2.19 -15.51
C TRP A 164 16.30 -2.61 -16.99
N SER A 165 17.19 -2.17 -17.87
CA SER A 165 17.24 -2.59 -19.29
C SER A 165 18.17 -3.78 -19.53
N GLY A 166 18.94 -4.22 -18.53
CA GLY A 166 19.89 -5.34 -18.64
C GLY A 166 21.30 -4.90 -19.08
N SER A 167 22.14 -5.87 -19.47
CA SER A 167 23.57 -5.65 -19.78
C SER A 167 23.80 -4.61 -20.89
N GLU A 168 22.97 -4.62 -21.94
CA GLU A 168 23.01 -3.61 -23.02
C GLU A 168 22.83 -2.17 -22.49
N GLY A 169 22.08 -2.01 -21.39
CA GLY A 169 21.87 -0.72 -20.75
C GLY A 169 23.15 -0.12 -20.17
N PHE A 170 24.04 -0.95 -19.63
CA PHE A 170 25.33 -0.51 -19.09
C PHE A 170 26.41 -0.32 -20.15
N GLU A 171 26.39 -1.10 -21.25
CA GLU A 171 27.29 -0.88 -22.39
C GLU A 171 27.13 0.53 -22.99
N ALA A 172 25.94 1.13 -22.85
CA ALA A 172 25.63 2.48 -23.29
C ALA A 172 25.99 3.58 -22.26
N MET A 173 26.51 3.22 -21.08
CA MET A 173 26.99 4.20 -20.10
C MET A 173 28.46 4.58 -20.37
N PRO A 174 28.84 5.86 -20.22
CA PRO A 174 30.24 6.26 -20.35
C PRO A 174 31.07 5.57 -19.25
N ASP A 175 32.37 5.44 -19.44
CA ASP A 175 33.30 5.09 -18.36
C ASP A 175 33.15 6.12 -17.23
N GLU A 176 32.34 5.78 -16.22
CA GLU A 176 32.23 6.54 -14.99
C GLU A 176 33.37 6.08 -14.05
N ASP A 177 33.96 7.02 -13.30
CA ASP A 177 34.95 6.69 -12.28
C ASP A 177 34.23 5.90 -11.17
N LEU A 178 34.29 4.56 -11.25
CA LEU A 178 33.57 3.66 -10.36
C LEU A 178 34.20 3.67 -8.96
N ALA A 179 33.36 3.81 -7.95
CA ALA A 179 33.81 3.69 -6.57
C ALA A 179 34.33 2.26 -6.27
N THR A 180 35.17 2.14 -5.25
CA THR A 180 35.62 0.82 -4.76
C THR A 180 34.46 0.05 -4.12
N ASP A 181 34.56 -1.28 -4.08
CA ASP A 181 33.59 -2.16 -3.39
C ASP A 181 33.39 -1.79 -1.92
N ALA A 182 34.46 -1.37 -1.26
CA ALA A 182 34.42 -0.93 0.13
C ALA A 182 33.57 0.34 0.29
N ALA A 183 33.75 1.33 -0.60
CA ALA A 183 32.96 2.56 -0.60
C ALA A 183 31.48 2.29 -0.91
N ALA A 184 31.21 1.45 -1.91
CA ALA A 184 29.86 1.01 -2.26
C ALA A 184 29.14 0.30 -1.11
N THR A 185 29.84 -0.63 -0.45
CA THR A 185 29.32 -1.36 0.72
C THR A 185 29.02 -0.40 1.88
N ALA A 186 29.93 0.52 2.17
CA ALA A 186 29.78 1.49 3.25
C ALA A 186 28.60 2.45 3.02
N ALA A 187 28.40 2.92 1.78
CA ALA A 187 27.27 3.79 1.44
C ALA A 187 25.92 3.09 1.65
N LEU A 188 25.80 1.84 1.16
CA LEU A 188 24.60 1.03 1.36
C LEU A 188 24.34 0.72 2.85
N ASP A 189 25.39 0.45 3.63
CA ASP A 189 25.29 0.22 5.08
C ASP A 189 24.81 1.48 5.81
N GLN A 190 25.40 2.63 5.49
CA GLN A 190 25.03 3.91 6.08
C GLN A 190 23.57 4.28 5.75
N GLY A 191 23.16 4.15 4.49
CA GLY A 191 21.78 4.43 4.09
C GLY A 191 20.78 3.48 4.75
N SER A 192 21.10 2.18 4.82
CA SER A 192 20.25 1.17 5.45
C SER A 192 20.14 1.38 6.97
N ALA A 193 21.25 1.77 7.63
CA ALA A 193 21.26 2.12 9.05
C ALA A 193 20.39 3.37 9.31
N ARG A 194 20.47 4.38 8.44
CA ARG A 194 19.64 5.59 8.53
C ARG A 194 18.16 5.29 8.33
N LEU A 195 17.80 4.42 7.37
CA LEU A 195 16.42 3.96 7.17
C LEU A 195 15.86 3.29 8.43
N LEU A 196 16.67 2.45 9.08
CA LEU A 196 16.31 1.76 10.33
C LEU A 196 16.18 2.73 11.51
N GLU A 197 17.09 3.70 11.63
CA GLU A 197 17.04 4.77 12.65
C GLU A 197 15.72 5.55 12.55
N LEU A 198 15.31 5.87 11.32
CA LEU A 198 14.06 6.55 11.01
C LEU A 198 12.83 5.61 11.00
N LYS A 199 13.01 4.34 11.40
CA LYS A 199 11.97 3.33 11.62
C LYS A 199 11.13 3.00 10.39
N HIS A 200 11.78 2.88 9.23
CA HIS A 200 11.15 2.45 7.98
C HIS A 200 11.87 1.25 7.36
N TYR A 201 11.37 0.75 6.22
CA TYR A 201 11.79 -0.54 5.68
C TYR A 201 11.60 -0.72 4.16
N SER A 202 11.22 0.34 3.45
CA SER A 202 10.93 0.29 2.01
C SER A 202 11.86 1.24 1.25
N GLY A 203 12.31 0.81 0.08
CA GLY A 203 12.87 1.68 -0.95
C GLY A 203 11.85 2.64 -1.53
N ALA A 204 12.29 3.40 -2.53
CA ALA A 204 11.53 4.43 -3.23
C ALA A 204 10.93 5.52 -2.32
N SER A 205 11.36 5.59 -1.06
CA SER A 205 10.66 6.38 -0.05
C SER A 205 11.35 7.72 0.16
N LEU A 206 10.57 8.78 0.28
CA LEU A 206 11.03 10.09 0.71
C LEU A 206 10.68 10.31 2.18
N TYR A 207 11.56 10.97 2.91
CA TYR A 207 11.34 11.37 4.31
C TYR A 207 11.47 12.88 4.44
N TYR A 208 10.42 13.52 4.99
CA TYR A 208 10.40 14.95 5.24
C TYR A 208 9.66 15.28 6.54
N GLY A 209 10.35 15.97 7.44
CA GLY A 209 9.78 16.49 8.68
C GLY A 209 9.01 15.48 9.52
N GLY A 210 9.60 14.30 9.75
CA GLY A 210 9.00 13.24 10.58
C GLY A 210 8.08 12.27 9.85
N GLU A 211 7.89 12.43 8.54
CA GLU A 211 6.91 11.69 7.76
C GLU A 211 7.50 11.02 6.54
N TRP A 212 6.95 9.84 6.21
CA TRP A 212 7.34 9.02 5.06
C TRP A 212 6.35 9.17 3.90
N TYR A 213 6.86 9.15 2.68
CA TYR A 213 6.09 9.20 1.44
C TYR A 213 6.65 8.12 0.51
N TRP A 214 5.92 7.02 0.35
CA TRP A 214 6.37 5.87 -0.42
C TRP A 214 6.09 6.05 -1.92
N GLY A 215 7.17 6.12 -2.70
CA GLY A 215 7.14 6.07 -4.16
C GLY A 215 6.33 7.18 -4.81
N VAL A 216 6.09 6.98 -6.10
CA VAL A 216 5.22 7.85 -6.90
C VAL A 216 3.78 7.88 -6.37
N ASP A 217 3.32 6.78 -5.74
CA ASP A 217 1.97 6.64 -5.18
C ASP A 217 1.67 7.57 -3.99
N ARG A 218 2.68 8.16 -3.36
CA ARG A 218 2.54 9.13 -2.25
C ARG A 218 3.27 10.45 -2.49
N LEU A 219 3.91 10.64 -3.64
CA LEU A 219 4.69 11.86 -3.91
C LEU A 219 3.79 13.11 -3.87
N PHE A 220 2.58 13.03 -4.42
CA PHE A 220 1.63 14.14 -4.42
C PHE A 220 1.28 14.65 -2.99
N HIS A 221 1.38 13.81 -1.94
CA HIS A 221 1.19 14.25 -0.55
C HIS A 221 2.34 15.10 -0.04
N LEU A 222 3.58 14.77 -0.42
CA LEU A 222 4.74 15.58 -0.10
C LEU A 222 4.67 16.89 -0.89
N GLU A 223 4.33 16.81 -2.17
CA GLU A 223 4.11 17.96 -3.04
C GLU A 223 3.06 18.92 -2.46
N GLN A 224 1.89 18.43 -2.04
CA GLN A 224 0.86 19.25 -1.38
C GLN A 224 1.41 19.90 -0.12
N ARG A 225 2.12 19.15 0.74
CA ARG A 225 2.71 19.71 1.96
C ARG A 225 3.71 20.82 1.66
N LEU A 226 4.56 20.66 0.65
CA LEU A 226 5.53 21.69 0.25
C LEU A 226 4.85 22.90 -0.39
N ARG A 227 3.79 22.70 -1.18
CA ARG A 227 2.94 23.80 -1.70
C ARG A 227 2.31 24.61 -0.57
N ASP A 228 1.76 23.95 0.45
CA ASP A 228 1.18 24.61 1.64
C ASP A 228 2.22 25.43 2.43
N LEU A 229 3.50 25.06 2.32
CA LEU A 229 4.63 25.78 2.95
C LEU A 229 5.19 26.90 2.06
N GLY A 230 4.67 27.09 0.85
CA GLY A 230 5.18 28.06 -0.11
C GLY A 230 6.50 27.67 -0.76
N ALA A 231 6.90 26.39 -0.68
CA ALA A 231 8.16 25.89 -1.20
C ALA A 231 8.07 25.40 -2.66
N CYS A 232 6.99 25.70 -3.39
CA CYS A 232 6.84 25.33 -4.80
C CYS A 232 7.15 26.53 -5.69
N HIS A 233 8.08 26.38 -6.63
CA HIS A 233 8.41 27.44 -7.58
C HIS A 233 7.28 27.68 -8.60
N GLU A 234 6.50 26.64 -8.91
CA GLU A 234 5.43 26.67 -9.91
C GLU A 234 4.11 26.12 -9.31
N PRO A 235 3.42 26.86 -8.42
CA PRO A 235 2.29 26.33 -7.64
C PRO A 235 1.03 26.04 -8.46
N ASN A 236 0.89 26.63 -9.65
CA ASN A 236 -0.29 26.49 -10.50
C ASN A 236 -0.26 25.26 -11.43
N GLU A 237 0.92 24.67 -11.59
CA GLU A 237 1.09 23.48 -12.41
C GLU A 237 0.53 22.23 -11.70
N PRO A 238 0.15 21.17 -12.43
CA PRO A 238 -0.23 19.90 -11.86
C PRO A 238 0.86 19.28 -10.97
N TYR A 239 0.49 18.30 -10.15
CA TYR A 239 1.49 17.45 -9.49
C TYR A 239 2.32 16.71 -10.53
N LEU A 240 3.55 16.32 -10.18
CA LEU A 240 4.43 15.60 -11.10
C LEU A 240 3.84 14.24 -11.52
N VAL A 241 3.26 13.53 -10.55
CA VAL A 241 2.60 12.24 -10.72
C VAL A 241 1.29 12.23 -9.93
N PRO A 242 0.23 12.92 -10.45
CA PRO A 242 -1.04 12.95 -9.76
C PRO A 242 -1.63 11.54 -9.70
N ARG A 243 -2.34 11.23 -8.60
CA ARG A 243 -3.09 9.98 -8.52
C ARG A 243 -4.14 9.95 -9.64
N PRO A 244 -4.21 8.89 -10.46
CA PRO A 244 -5.24 8.76 -11.47
C PRO A 244 -6.64 8.76 -10.87
N GLU A 245 -7.58 9.41 -11.56
CA GLU A 245 -8.97 9.46 -11.14
C GLU A 245 -9.70 8.13 -11.36
N ILE A 246 -10.73 7.89 -10.54
CA ILE A 246 -11.68 6.80 -10.76
C ILE A 246 -12.83 7.37 -11.56
N ASP A 247 -12.83 7.15 -12.87
CA ASP A 247 -13.96 7.51 -13.75
C ASP A 247 -14.55 6.27 -14.44
N LEU A 248 -15.80 5.97 -14.09
CA LEU A 248 -16.62 4.94 -14.70
C LEU A 248 -17.96 5.48 -15.22
N THR A 249 -18.05 6.79 -15.43
CA THR A 249 -19.24 7.42 -15.99
C THR A 249 -19.56 6.80 -17.35
N GLY A 250 -20.79 6.30 -17.49
CA GLY A 250 -21.29 5.68 -18.72
C GLY A 250 -20.72 4.29 -19.03
N VAL A 251 -20.03 3.64 -18.10
CA VAL A 251 -19.49 2.29 -18.29
C VAL A 251 -20.50 1.23 -17.86
N ASP A 252 -20.80 0.27 -18.75
CA ASP A 252 -21.48 -0.99 -18.43
C ASP A 252 -20.46 -2.14 -18.46
N ALA A 253 -20.24 -2.75 -17.30
CA ALA A 253 -19.26 -3.80 -17.06
C ALA A 253 -19.90 -5.11 -16.60
N ALA A 254 -21.20 -5.35 -16.86
CA ALA A 254 -21.92 -6.54 -16.40
C ALA A 254 -21.32 -7.88 -16.87
N HIS A 255 -20.53 -7.87 -17.94
CA HIS A 255 -19.80 -9.03 -18.48
C HIS A 255 -18.45 -9.30 -17.78
N LEU A 256 -17.99 -8.38 -16.94
CA LEU A 256 -16.77 -8.53 -16.14
C LEU A 256 -17.13 -8.94 -14.71
N ALA A 257 -16.17 -9.57 -14.02
CA ALA A 257 -16.30 -9.93 -12.62
C ALA A 257 -15.15 -9.35 -11.80
N LEU A 258 -15.51 -8.62 -10.74
CA LEU A 258 -14.57 -8.05 -9.78
C LEU A 258 -14.56 -8.85 -8.49
N HIS A 259 -13.48 -9.59 -8.27
CA HIS A 259 -13.24 -10.34 -7.05
C HIS A 259 -12.46 -9.45 -6.07
N PHE A 260 -13.05 -9.19 -4.92
CA PHE A 260 -12.47 -8.33 -3.89
C PHE A 260 -12.09 -9.15 -2.66
N TYR A 261 -10.83 -9.05 -2.24
CA TYR A 261 -10.26 -9.80 -1.12
C TYR A 261 -9.98 -8.86 0.07
N PRO A 262 -11.00 -8.49 0.87
CA PRO A 262 -10.86 -7.67 2.06
C PRO A 262 -10.45 -8.50 3.29
N SER A 263 -10.10 -7.79 4.36
CA SER A 263 -9.94 -8.40 5.69
C SER A 263 -10.39 -7.44 6.79
N LEU A 264 -11.14 -7.96 7.76
CA LEU A 264 -11.74 -7.15 8.83
C LEU A 264 -10.71 -6.43 9.73
N ASN A 265 -9.46 -6.88 9.77
CA ASN A 265 -8.40 -6.21 10.54
C ASN A 265 -7.42 -5.40 9.68
N SER A 266 -7.76 -5.10 8.41
CA SER A 266 -6.90 -4.29 7.55
C SER A 266 -7.33 -2.81 7.59
N PRO A 267 -6.45 -1.89 8.04
CA PRO A 267 -6.72 -0.46 7.99
C PRO A 267 -7.02 0.03 6.57
N TYR A 268 -6.25 -0.42 5.57
CA TYR A 268 -6.48 -0.05 4.17
C TYR A 268 -7.78 -0.61 3.61
N THR A 269 -8.21 -1.79 4.05
CA THR A 269 -9.55 -2.31 3.70
C THR A 269 -10.63 -1.38 4.25
N ALA A 270 -10.50 -0.93 5.50
CA ALA A 270 -11.50 -0.10 6.14
C ALA A 270 -11.77 1.23 5.41
N ILE A 271 -10.75 1.82 4.78
CA ILE A 271 -10.90 3.10 4.09
C ILE A 271 -11.37 2.96 2.63
N ILE A 272 -11.24 1.76 2.04
CA ILE A 272 -11.57 1.55 0.62
C ILE A 272 -12.83 0.71 0.39
N PHE A 273 -13.28 -0.07 1.39
CA PHE A 273 -14.34 -1.07 1.23
C PHE A 273 -15.61 -0.51 0.57
N ASP A 274 -16.18 0.55 1.14
CA ASP A 274 -17.42 1.13 0.63
C ASP A 274 -17.22 1.82 -0.74
N ARG A 275 -16.02 2.37 -0.99
CA ARG A 275 -15.68 2.97 -2.29
C ARG A 275 -15.58 1.89 -3.38
N THR A 276 -15.03 0.72 -3.06
CA THR A 276 -15.03 -0.44 -3.96
C THR A 276 -16.45 -0.93 -4.26
N VAL A 277 -17.32 -1.02 -3.25
CA VAL A 277 -18.72 -1.42 -3.43
C VAL A 277 -19.47 -0.40 -4.29
N ALA A 278 -19.28 0.89 -4.04
CA ALA A 278 -19.86 1.97 -4.85
C ALA A 278 -19.37 1.93 -6.30
N LEU A 279 -18.07 1.69 -6.52
CA LEU A 279 -17.49 1.50 -7.84
C LEU A 279 -18.20 0.35 -8.58
N ALA A 280 -18.32 -0.81 -7.93
CA ALA A 280 -18.91 -1.97 -8.57
C ALA A 280 -20.39 -1.74 -8.94
N LYS A 281 -21.14 -1.07 -8.06
CA LYS A 281 -22.53 -0.67 -8.33
C LYS A 281 -22.64 0.34 -9.48
N ALA A 282 -21.70 1.28 -9.58
CA ALA A 282 -21.74 2.37 -10.57
C ALA A 282 -21.59 1.85 -12.01
N CYS A 283 -20.78 0.81 -12.23
CA CYS A 283 -20.56 0.22 -13.56
C CYS A 283 -21.24 -1.13 -13.78
N GLY A 284 -21.95 -1.69 -12.78
CA GLY A 284 -22.65 -2.96 -12.92
C GLY A 284 -21.76 -4.21 -12.98
N VAL A 285 -20.46 -4.11 -12.70
CA VAL A 285 -19.54 -5.27 -12.68
C VAL A 285 -20.00 -6.32 -11.66
N ALA A 286 -19.90 -7.61 -12.03
CA ALA A 286 -20.28 -8.70 -11.14
C ALA A 286 -19.34 -8.73 -9.91
N PHE A 287 -19.84 -8.31 -8.75
CA PHE A 287 -19.04 -8.14 -7.55
C PHE A 287 -18.98 -9.42 -6.70
N HIS A 288 -17.77 -9.94 -6.49
CA HIS A 288 -17.54 -11.10 -5.64
C HIS A 288 -16.80 -10.68 -4.36
N HIS A 289 -17.54 -10.61 -3.26
CA HIS A 289 -16.99 -10.39 -1.93
C HIS A 289 -16.30 -11.66 -1.41
N LYS A 290 -14.96 -11.62 -1.32
CA LYS A 290 -14.12 -12.76 -0.94
C LYS A 290 -13.21 -12.47 0.27
N PRO A 291 -13.76 -12.32 1.49
CA PRO A 291 -12.96 -12.05 2.68
C PRO A 291 -11.87 -13.10 2.92
N VAL A 292 -10.71 -12.62 3.35
CA VAL A 292 -9.57 -13.45 3.80
C VAL A 292 -9.19 -13.11 5.25
N LEU A 293 -8.51 -14.04 5.91
CA LEU A 293 -8.09 -13.86 7.29
C LEU A 293 -7.01 -12.76 7.42
N PRO A 294 -6.97 -11.99 8.53
CA PRO A 294 -5.91 -11.02 8.77
C PRO A 294 -4.51 -11.59 8.62
N MET A 295 -3.61 -10.84 7.97
CA MET A 295 -2.24 -11.26 7.68
C MET A 295 -1.47 -11.79 8.90
N ILE A 296 -1.62 -11.15 10.06
CA ILE A 296 -0.99 -11.59 11.32
C ILE A 296 -1.49 -12.98 11.74
N MET A 297 -2.80 -13.23 11.60
CA MET A 297 -3.39 -14.54 11.90
C MET A 297 -2.94 -15.61 10.89
N ARG A 298 -2.57 -15.21 9.67
CA ARG A 298 -1.97 -16.07 8.63
C ARG A 298 -0.47 -16.32 8.80
N GLY A 299 0.16 -15.76 9.83
CA GLY A 299 1.59 -15.93 10.11
C GLY A 299 2.51 -14.90 9.45
N VAL A 300 1.97 -13.85 8.83
CA VAL A 300 2.82 -12.74 8.34
C VAL A 300 3.31 -11.92 9.51
N ALA A 301 4.62 -11.68 9.58
CA ALA A 301 5.24 -10.95 10.69
C ALA A 301 4.73 -9.51 10.81
N ALA A 302 4.40 -9.09 12.03
CA ALA A 302 4.10 -7.71 12.38
C ALA A 302 5.27 -7.09 13.16
N THR A 303 5.77 -5.94 12.69
CA THR A 303 6.77 -5.14 13.42
C THR A 303 6.14 -3.82 13.88
N PRO A 304 6.59 -3.25 15.02
CA PRO A 304 6.08 -1.96 15.48
C PRO A 304 6.27 -0.83 14.46
N ALA A 305 7.41 -0.79 13.77
CA ALA A 305 7.69 0.17 12.69
C ALA A 305 6.64 0.10 11.58
N LYS A 306 6.37 -1.11 11.07
CA LYS A 306 5.35 -1.38 10.05
C LYS A 306 3.95 -0.99 10.49
N GLY A 307 3.55 -1.36 11.72
CA GLY A 307 2.25 -0.99 12.27
C GLY A 307 2.06 0.52 12.36
N ARG A 308 3.08 1.25 12.83
CA ARG A 308 3.04 2.72 12.93
C ARG A 308 2.93 3.39 11.56
N TYR A 309 3.74 2.96 10.59
CA TYR A 309 3.68 3.50 9.23
C TYR A 309 2.31 3.24 8.59
N ILE A 310 1.80 2.00 8.64
CA ILE A 310 0.50 1.65 8.04
C ILE A 310 -0.62 2.50 8.63
N PHE A 311 -0.70 2.66 9.96
CA PHE A 311 -1.77 3.47 10.57
C PHE A 311 -1.65 4.96 10.23
N PHE A 312 -0.43 5.48 10.18
CA PHE A 312 -0.17 6.85 9.79
C PHE A 312 -0.56 7.10 8.32
N ASP A 313 -0.09 6.26 7.39
CA ASP A 313 -0.40 6.39 5.96
C ASP A 313 -1.88 6.13 5.67
N THR A 314 -2.50 5.13 6.32
CA THR A 314 -3.96 4.91 6.22
C THR A 314 -4.72 6.14 6.67
N LYS A 315 -4.29 6.83 7.73
CA LYS A 315 -4.94 8.06 8.17
C LYS A 315 -4.82 9.18 7.13
N ARG A 316 -3.63 9.35 6.56
CA ARG A 316 -3.38 10.32 5.49
C ARG A 316 -4.28 10.05 4.28
N GLU A 317 -4.39 8.79 3.87
CA GLU A 317 -5.23 8.35 2.76
C GLU A 317 -6.74 8.49 3.08
N ALA A 318 -7.15 8.20 4.31
CA ALA A 318 -8.53 8.40 4.75
C ALA A 318 -8.92 9.88 4.67
N ASP A 319 -8.05 10.78 5.12
CA ASP A 319 -8.26 12.23 5.05
C ASP A 319 -8.35 12.70 3.60
N TYR A 320 -7.51 12.17 2.70
CA TYR A 320 -7.58 12.44 1.26
C TYR A 320 -8.92 12.02 0.64
N PHE A 321 -9.42 10.85 1.00
CA PHE A 321 -10.72 10.37 0.49
C PHE A 321 -11.94 10.92 1.24
N GLY A 322 -11.74 11.71 2.31
CA GLY A 322 -12.83 12.20 3.16
C GLY A 322 -13.53 11.09 3.96
N VAL A 323 -12.84 9.99 4.25
CA VAL A 323 -13.40 8.83 4.96
C VAL A 323 -12.99 8.87 6.44
N PRO A 324 -13.93 8.68 7.39
CA PRO A 324 -13.60 8.59 8.81
C PRO A 324 -12.62 7.43 9.13
N PHE A 325 -11.53 7.74 9.83
CA PHE A 325 -10.54 6.77 10.31
C PHE A 325 -9.77 7.32 11.52
N GLY A 326 -9.41 6.44 12.46
CA GLY A 326 -8.43 6.70 13.52
C GLY A 326 -8.89 6.35 14.93
N HIS A 327 -10.20 6.43 15.21
CA HIS A 327 -10.77 5.86 16.44
C HIS A 327 -10.95 4.36 16.23
N HIS A 328 -9.89 3.61 16.45
CA HIS A 328 -9.87 2.18 16.15
C HIS A 328 -9.83 1.32 17.42
N VAL A 329 -10.41 0.13 17.36
CA VAL A 329 -10.11 -0.98 18.27
C VAL A 329 -9.95 -2.22 17.42
N THR A 330 -8.73 -2.78 17.41
CA THR A 330 -8.41 -3.92 16.53
C THR A 330 -9.38 -5.09 16.72
N PRO A 331 -9.98 -5.61 15.63
CA PRO A 331 -10.83 -6.80 15.67
C PRO A 331 -10.07 -8.12 15.52
N ILE A 332 -8.74 -8.10 15.35
CA ILE A 332 -7.92 -9.31 15.14
C ILE A 332 -8.20 -10.43 16.15
N GLY A 333 -8.13 -11.70 15.74
CA GLY A 333 -8.32 -12.84 16.64
C GLY A 333 -9.79 -13.21 16.80
N THR A 334 -10.22 -13.45 18.04
CA THR A 334 -11.59 -13.90 18.36
C THR A 334 -12.69 -13.03 17.74
N PRO A 335 -12.60 -11.68 17.72
CA PRO A 335 -13.65 -10.86 17.09
C PRO A 335 -13.75 -11.08 15.58
N THR A 336 -12.62 -11.21 14.87
CA THR A 336 -12.62 -11.60 13.45
C THR A 336 -13.26 -12.96 13.26
N ARG A 337 -12.92 -13.98 14.07
CA ARG A 337 -13.49 -15.33 13.92
C ARG A 337 -15.01 -15.33 14.11
N ARG A 338 -15.50 -14.67 15.16
CA ARG A 338 -16.95 -14.54 15.42
C ARG A 338 -17.67 -13.75 14.33
N ALA A 339 -17.05 -12.67 13.83
CA ALA A 339 -17.60 -11.92 12.70
C ALA A 339 -17.64 -12.75 11.41
N TYR A 340 -16.59 -13.55 11.14
CA TYR A 340 -16.51 -14.36 9.93
C TYR A 340 -17.46 -15.56 9.98
N ALA A 341 -17.75 -16.09 11.17
CA ALA A 341 -18.77 -17.12 11.37
C ALA A 341 -20.18 -16.67 10.94
N LEU A 342 -20.43 -15.36 10.91
CA LEU A 342 -21.69 -14.80 10.40
C LEU A 342 -21.73 -14.69 8.87
N LEU A 343 -20.59 -14.72 8.16
CA LEU A 343 -20.53 -14.42 6.72
C LEU A 343 -21.34 -15.39 5.86
N PRO A 344 -21.28 -16.73 6.03
CA PRO A 344 -22.09 -17.64 5.22
C PRO A 344 -23.60 -17.39 5.35
N TRP A 345 -24.06 -17.13 6.59
CA TRP A 345 -25.46 -16.81 6.87
C TRP A 345 -25.87 -15.44 6.34
N ALA A 346 -25.04 -14.40 6.56
CA ALA A 346 -25.29 -13.08 6.02
C ALA A 346 -25.35 -13.11 4.48
N LYS A 347 -24.48 -13.92 3.85
CA LYS A 347 -24.45 -14.10 2.40
C LYS A 347 -25.71 -14.80 1.87
N SER A 348 -26.27 -15.78 2.57
CA SER A 348 -27.54 -16.40 2.16
C SER A 348 -28.73 -15.43 2.21
N LEU A 349 -28.56 -14.28 2.87
CA LEU A 349 -29.51 -13.17 2.94
C LEU A 349 -29.09 -11.96 2.09
N ASN A 350 -28.00 -12.06 1.32
CA ASN A 350 -27.38 -10.97 0.54
C ASN A 350 -26.95 -9.76 1.39
N GLN A 351 -26.55 -9.98 2.64
CA GLN A 351 -26.14 -8.93 3.61
C GLN A 351 -24.67 -9.05 4.05
N ASP A 352 -23.86 -9.93 3.45
CA ASP A 352 -22.45 -10.11 3.85
C ASP A 352 -21.59 -8.87 3.59
N VAL A 353 -21.86 -8.14 2.50
CA VAL A 353 -21.21 -6.85 2.19
C VAL A 353 -21.60 -5.78 3.21
N ALA A 354 -22.90 -5.65 3.52
CA ALA A 354 -23.40 -4.69 4.50
C ALA A 354 -22.85 -4.98 5.90
N LEU A 355 -22.77 -6.26 6.28
CA LEU A 355 -22.16 -6.71 7.54
C LEU A 355 -20.69 -6.32 7.62
N MET A 356 -19.89 -6.61 6.58
CA MET A 356 -18.47 -6.26 6.59
C MET A 356 -18.26 -4.74 6.66
N SER A 357 -19.03 -3.95 5.89
CA SER A 357 -19.00 -2.48 5.94
C SER A 357 -19.28 -1.96 7.35
N ALA A 358 -20.36 -2.43 7.98
CA ALA A 358 -20.72 -2.03 9.34
C ALA A 358 -19.62 -2.38 10.34
N LEU A 359 -19.06 -3.60 10.29
CA LEU A 359 -18.03 -4.03 11.23
C LEU A 359 -16.71 -3.26 11.04
N LEU A 360 -16.30 -2.96 9.81
CA LEU A 360 -15.12 -2.12 9.52
C LEU A 360 -15.31 -0.71 10.09
N ARG A 361 -16.46 -0.08 9.86
CA ARG A 361 -16.80 1.24 10.43
C ARG A 361 -16.73 1.23 11.95
N LEU A 362 -17.37 0.25 12.60
CA LEU A 362 -17.33 0.10 14.04
C LEU A 362 -15.90 -0.07 14.57
N ALA A 363 -15.07 -0.85 13.88
CA ALA A 363 -13.71 -1.19 14.31
C ALA A 363 -12.67 -0.10 14.06
N PHE A 364 -12.76 0.69 12.98
CA PHE A 364 -11.70 1.63 12.55
C PHE A 364 -12.08 3.11 12.58
N SER A 365 -13.38 3.42 12.58
CA SER A 365 -13.89 4.79 12.61
C SER A 365 -14.55 5.15 13.94
N GLU A 366 -15.30 4.22 14.56
CA GLU A 366 -16.09 4.51 15.76
C GLU A 366 -15.51 3.95 17.08
N GLY A 367 -14.39 3.24 16.99
CA GLY A 367 -13.67 2.70 18.16
C GLY A 367 -14.48 1.70 18.97
N LYS A 368 -15.44 1.01 18.34
CA LYS A 368 -16.27 0.02 19.01
C LYS A 368 -15.56 -1.33 19.01
N ALA A 369 -15.28 -1.81 20.21
CA ALA A 369 -14.57 -3.06 20.40
C ALA A 369 -15.45 -4.27 20.05
N LEU A 370 -15.19 -4.92 18.91
CA LEU A 370 -16.00 -6.04 18.41
C LEU A 370 -15.89 -7.34 19.25
N HIS A 371 -14.94 -7.42 20.20
CA HIS A 371 -14.93 -8.51 21.19
C HIS A 371 -16.08 -8.41 22.21
N ARG A 372 -16.78 -7.27 22.28
CA ARG A 372 -17.95 -7.08 23.13
C ARG A 372 -19.21 -7.37 22.34
N GLU A 373 -20.04 -8.26 22.87
CA GLU A 373 -21.28 -8.71 22.21
C GLU A 373 -22.19 -7.56 21.79
N LYS A 374 -22.39 -6.57 22.68
CA LYS A 374 -23.19 -5.38 22.37
C LYS A 374 -22.74 -4.63 21.11
N ASN A 375 -21.43 -4.61 20.83
CA ASN A 375 -20.90 -3.92 19.65
C ASN A 375 -20.98 -4.79 18.39
N LEU A 376 -20.84 -6.11 18.53
CA LEU A 376 -21.08 -7.04 17.43
C LEU A 376 -22.56 -6.99 17.00
N ARG A 377 -23.47 -6.95 17.98
CA ARG A 377 -24.90 -6.71 17.77
C ARG A 377 -25.18 -5.45 16.98
N LEU A 378 -24.57 -4.31 17.36
CA LEU A 378 -24.70 -3.06 16.59
C LEU A 378 -24.31 -3.23 15.12
N GLY A 379 -23.26 -4.01 14.83
CA GLY A 379 -22.82 -4.28 13.47
C GLY A 379 -23.80 -5.14 12.68
N VAL A 380 -24.35 -6.16 13.33
CA VAL A 380 -25.39 -7.04 12.75
C VAL A 380 -26.66 -6.25 12.44
N GLU A 381 -27.18 -5.50 13.41
CA GLU A 381 -28.42 -4.73 13.25
C GLU A 381 -28.23 -3.60 12.21
N ALA A 382 -27.06 -2.96 12.16
CA ALA A 382 -26.75 -1.97 11.13
C ALA A 382 -26.67 -2.54 9.70
N ALA A 383 -26.46 -3.85 9.56
CA ALA A 383 -26.52 -4.55 8.28
C ALA A 383 -27.94 -5.05 7.94
N GLY A 384 -28.96 -4.67 8.72
CA GLY A 384 -30.34 -5.13 8.52
C GLY A 384 -30.56 -6.59 8.92
N LEU A 385 -29.66 -7.18 9.70
CA LEU A 385 -29.73 -8.56 10.15
C LEU A 385 -30.32 -8.66 11.57
N ASP A 386 -31.05 -9.73 11.85
CA ASP A 386 -31.60 -10.00 13.18
C ASP A 386 -30.53 -10.56 14.13
N TRP A 387 -30.40 -9.96 15.31
CA TRP A 387 -29.42 -10.36 16.30
C TRP A 387 -29.69 -11.76 16.87
N GLN A 388 -30.96 -12.11 17.12
CA GLN A 388 -31.30 -13.42 17.70
C GLN A 388 -30.96 -14.57 16.73
N ALA A 389 -31.17 -14.36 15.43
CA ALA A 389 -30.74 -15.25 14.38
C ALA A 389 -29.21 -15.32 14.31
N ALA A 390 -28.51 -14.18 14.30
CA ALA A 390 -27.05 -14.13 14.24
C ALA A 390 -26.38 -14.92 15.37
N GLN A 391 -26.92 -14.89 16.59
CA GLN A 391 -26.39 -15.62 17.74
C GLN A 391 -26.26 -17.14 17.50
N LYS A 392 -27.11 -17.72 16.64
CA LYS A 392 -27.06 -19.16 16.28
C LYS A 392 -25.85 -19.51 15.39
N HIS A 393 -25.13 -18.51 14.89
CA HIS A 393 -24.03 -18.67 13.95
C HIS A 393 -22.65 -18.29 14.50
N LEU A 394 -22.57 -17.56 15.62
CA LEU A 394 -21.33 -16.92 16.11
C LEU A 394 -20.14 -17.86 16.39
N ASP A 395 -20.42 -19.12 16.68
CA ASP A 395 -19.41 -20.12 17.07
C ASP A 395 -19.33 -21.27 16.06
N ARG A 396 -19.85 -21.07 14.84
CA ARG A 396 -19.75 -22.04 13.74
C ARG A 396 -18.42 -21.92 13.01
N ASP A 397 -18.03 -23.02 12.39
CA ASP A 397 -16.77 -23.16 11.64
C ASP A 397 -16.96 -23.36 10.13
N ASP A 398 -18.21 -23.34 9.65
CA ASP A 398 -18.58 -23.50 8.23
C ASP A 398 -18.09 -22.35 7.34
N TRP A 399 -17.67 -21.22 7.92
CA TRP A 399 -16.97 -20.15 7.22
C TRP A 399 -15.53 -20.48 6.86
N LYS A 400 -14.86 -21.39 7.59
CA LYS A 400 -13.41 -21.64 7.45
C LYS A 400 -13.04 -22.16 6.05
N PRO A 401 -13.73 -23.15 5.47
CA PRO A 401 -13.38 -23.64 4.13
C PRO A 401 -13.50 -22.56 3.05
N LEU A 402 -14.54 -21.73 3.13
CA LEU A 402 -14.77 -20.63 2.19
C LEU A 402 -13.63 -19.60 2.25
N VAL A 403 -13.22 -19.19 3.45
CA VAL A 403 -12.15 -18.22 3.64
C VAL A 403 -10.77 -18.81 3.30
N ASP A 404 -10.54 -20.11 3.57
CA ASP A 404 -9.32 -20.82 3.15
C ASP A 404 -9.23 -20.86 1.62
N GLN A 405 -10.34 -21.14 0.92
CA GLN A 405 -10.40 -21.08 -0.55
C GLN A 405 -10.06 -19.68 -1.08
N HIS A 406 -10.69 -18.62 -0.55
CA HIS A 406 -10.39 -17.24 -0.97
C HIS A 406 -8.92 -16.89 -0.74
N GLN A 407 -8.35 -17.36 0.37
CA GLN A 407 -6.95 -17.14 0.71
C GLN A 407 -6.02 -17.89 -0.24
N THR A 408 -6.31 -19.14 -0.59
CA THR A 408 -5.57 -19.91 -1.59
C THR A 408 -5.64 -19.26 -2.97
N GLU A 409 -6.82 -18.83 -3.40
CA GLU A 409 -6.97 -18.08 -4.66
C GLU A 409 -6.08 -16.84 -4.70
N MET A 410 -6.04 -16.07 -3.61
CA MET A 410 -5.25 -14.85 -3.54
C MET A 410 -3.74 -15.13 -3.48
N VAL A 411 -3.32 -16.06 -2.62
CA VAL A 411 -1.90 -16.32 -2.35
C VAL A 411 -1.25 -17.16 -3.43
N GLU A 412 -1.87 -18.28 -3.81
CA GLU A 412 -1.32 -19.22 -4.77
C GLU A 412 -1.75 -18.84 -6.20
N GLY A 413 -3.01 -18.45 -6.38
CA GLY A 413 -3.54 -18.12 -7.71
C GLY A 413 -3.12 -16.75 -8.23
N MET A 414 -3.00 -15.73 -7.37
CA MET A 414 -2.66 -14.36 -7.78
C MET A 414 -1.23 -13.94 -7.40
N GLY A 415 -0.53 -14.74 -6.58
CA GLY A 415 0.77 -14.39 -6.03
C GLY A 415 0.74 -13.27 -4.98
N LEU A 416 -0.44 -12.97 -4.40
CA LEU A 416 -0.63 -11.85 -3.46
C LEU A 416 -0.88 -12.34 -2.04
N TRP A 417 -0.22 -11.74 -1.05
CA TRP A 417 -0.37 -12.09 0.37
C TRP A 417 -0.94 -10.95 1.22
N GLY A 418 -1.07 -9.76 0.63
CA GLY A 418 -1.61 -8.57 1.27
C GLY A 418 -3.10 -8.37 1.00
N VAL A 419 -3.70 -7.40 1.70
CA VAL A 419 -5.08 -6.97 1.50
C VAL A 419 -5.17 -5.44 1.65
N PRO A 420 -6.18 -4.78 1.05
CA PRO A 420 -7.14 -5.34 0.10
C PRO A 420 -6.46 -5.73 -1.22
N SER A 421 -6.93 -6.82 -1.83
CA SER A 421 -6.48 -7.24 -3.17
C SER A 421 -7.67 -7.39 -4.11
N TYR A 422 -7.42 -7.26 -5.40
CA TYR A 422 -8.44 -7.32 -6.44
C TYR A 422 -8.03 -8.29 -7.54
N ARG A 423 -9.00 -9.02 -8.09
CA ARG A 423 -8.87 -9.76 -9.36
C ARG A 423 -10.03 -9.36 -10.24
N LEU A 424 -9.75 -8.79 -11.41
CA LEU A 424 -10.73 -8.52 -12.44
C LEU A 424 -10.60 -9.58 -13.53
N THR A 425 -11.73 -10.21 -13.86
CA THR A 425 -11.83 -11.25 -14.88
C THR A 425 -12.93 -10.91 -15.88
N GLY A 426 -12.90 -11.53 -17.06
CA GLY A 426 -13.91 -11.35 -18.09
C GLY A 426 -13.94 -12.53 -19.06
N SER A 427 -15.01 -12.63 -19.84
CA SER A 427 -15.11 -13.57 -20.97
C SER A 427 -14.45 -13.04 -22.25
N ASP A 428 -13.71 -11.93 -22.14
CA ASP A 428 -13.04 -11.21 -23.23
C ASP A 428 -11.77 -11.91 -23.74
N GLY A 429 -11.33 -12.98 -23.06
CA GLY A 429 -10.12 -13.74 -23.38
C GLY A 429 -8.82 -13.08 -22.90
N GLU A 430 -8.92 -11.97 -22.17
CA GLU A 430 -7.75 -11.31 -21.62
C GLU A 430 -7.33 -11.91 -20.26
N PRO A 431 -6.02 -11.99 -19.96
CA PRO A 431 -5.55 -12.43 -18.65
C PRO A 431 -6.16 -11.61 -17.53
N ASP A 432 -6.39 -12.24 -16.38
CA ASP A 432 -6.93 -11.53 -15.23
C ASP A 432 -5.99 -10.42 -14.74
N LEU A 433 -6.55 -9.25 -14.44
CA LEU A 433 -5.82 -8.22 -13.72
C LEU A 433 -5.84 -8.54 -12.23
N ALA A 434 -4.68 -8.80 -11.63
CA ALA A 434 -4.54 -9.04 -10.20
C ALA A 434 -3.64 -7.98 -9.56
N VAL A 435 -4.17 -7.19 -8.62
CA VAL A 435 -3.47 -6.07 -7.99
C VAL A 435 -3.69 -6.04 -6.48
N TRP A 436 -2.72 -5.47 -5.74
CA TRP A 436 -2.75 -5.37 -4.29
C TRP A 436 -2.65 -3.90 -3.87
N GLY A 437 -3.47 -3.49 -2.90
CA GLY A 437 -3.44 -2.16 -2.32
C GLY A 437 -4.74 -1.40 -2.57
N GLN A 438 -5.11 -0.56 -1.59
CA GLN A 438 -6.26 0.34 -1.76
C GLN A 438 -6.01 1.37 -2.88
N ASP A 439 -4.75 1.73 -3.06
CA ASP A 439 -4.19 2.62 -4.07
C ASP A 439 -4.04 1.95 -5.44
N ARG A 440 -4.76 0.84 -5.68
CA ARG A 440 -4.95 0.22 -7.00
C ARG A 440 -6.40 0.20 -7.46
N LEU A 441 -7.33 0.76 -6.68
CA LEU A 441 -8.74 0.83 -7.10
C LEU A 441 -8.92 1.64 -8.39
N TRP A 442 -8.11 2.69 -8.60
CA TRP A 442 -8.10 3.45 -9.86
C TRP A 442 -7.62 2.62 -11.05
N LEU A 443 -6.66 1.71 -10.84
CA LEU A 443 -6.18 0.82 -11.90
C LEU A 443 -7.26 -0.20 -12.30
N ILE A 444 -8.02 -0.70 -11.32
CA ILE A 444 -9.20 -1.53 -11.58
C ILE A 444 -10.26 -0.75 -12.38
N ALA A 445 -10.51 0.51 -12.04
CA ALA A 445 -11.45 1.35 -12.78
C ALA A 445 -11.01 1.58 -14.24
N ALA A 446 -9.74 1.93 -14.43
CA ALA A 446 -9.16 2.11 -15.76
C ALA A 446 -9.26 0.84 -16.61
N GLU A 447 -8.97 -0.31 -16.01
CA GLU A 447 -9.05 -1.60 -16.70
C GLU A 447 -10.49 -2.00 -17.05
N ILE A 448 -11.44 -1.78 -16.13
CA ILE A 448 -12.87 -1.99 -16.40
C ILE A 448 -13.30 -1.13 -17.61
N ARG A 449 -12.97 0.16 -17.60
CA ARG A 449 -13.31 1.08 -18.72
C ARG A 449 -12.68 0.60 -20.03
N ARG A 450 -11.42 0.16 -20.01
CA ARG A 450 -10.71 -0.36 -21.21
C ARG A 450 -11.38 -1.60 -21.79
N ARG A 451 -11.74 -2.57 -20.94
CA ARG A 451 -12.36 -3.84 -21.38
C ARG A 451 -13.80 -3.62 -21.85
N ALA A 452 -14.60 -2.88 -21.07
CA ALA A 452 -15.99 -2.58 -21.42
C ALA A 452 -16.13 -1.77 -22.72
N GLY A 453 -15.20 -0.84 -22.99
CA GLY A 453 -15.19 -0.07 -24.24
C GLY A 453 -14.95 -0.90 -25.50
N ARG A 454 -14.30 -2.07 -25.39
CA ARG A 454 -14.00 -2.92 -26.55
C ARG A 454 -15.18 -3.77 -26.99
N ASP A 455 -16.00 -4.24 -26.05
CA ASP A 455 -17.19 -5.03 -26.37
C ASP A 455 -18.29 -4.16 -27.02
N SER A 456 -18.35 -2.88 -26.65
CA SER A 456 -19.20 -1.89 -27.32
C SER A 456 -18.81 -1.67 -28.79
N ALA A 457 -17.52 -1.77 -29.13
CA ALA A 457 -17.02 -1.62 -30.50
C ALA A 457 -17.11 -2.92 -31.33
N ARG A 458 -17.28 -4.08 -30.70
CA ARG A 458 -17.50 -5.38 -31.38
C ARG A 458 -18.98 -5.68 -31.67
N SER A 459 -19.88 -4.97 -31.00
CA SER A 459 -21.34 -5.11 -31.14
C SER A 459 -21.98 -4.04 -32.04
N SER A 460 -21.21 -3.01 -32.42
CA SER A 460 -21.48 -2.05 -33.50
C SER A 460 -20.85 -2.49 -34.81
#